data_AF-A0A356V7E9-F1
#
_entry.id   AF-A0A356V7E9-F1
#
_cell.length_a   1.000
_cell.length_b   1.000
_cell.length_c   1.000
_cell.angle_alpha   90.00
_cell.angle_beta   90.00
_cell.angle_gamma   90.00
#
_symmetry.space_group_name_H-M   'P 1'
#
loop_
_entity.id
_entity.type
_entity.pdbx_description
1 polymer ?
#
loop_
_entity_poly.entity_id
_entity_poly.type
_entity_poly.pdbx_seq_one_letter_code
_entity_poly.pdbx_strand_id
1 'polypeptide(L)'
;MIFDETRDILEIVRRFMHFFVEESCGICTPCRAGGVDMLNKIERVVAGRACQQDLDECNQWAELMRCTSRCGLGTTAARPIITSIDKFPELYEAKLSKAKHTLLASFDLEKAMSGHAEVFKNLVEEVRK
;
A
#
# COMPACT_ATOMS: atom_id res chain seq x y z
N MET A 1 10.28 21.40 -4.00
CA MET A 1 9.64 21.12 -5.31
C MET A 1 8.34 21.90 -5.35
N ILE A 2 7.97 22.45 -6.50
CA ILE A 2 6.68 23.11 -6.72
C ILE A 2 5.92 22.21 -7.70
N PHE A 3 4.67 21.89 -7.37
CA PHE A 3 3.77 21.10 -8.23
C PHE A 3 2.59 21.99 -8.60
N ASP A 4 2.22 21.99 -9.88
CA ASP A 4 1.01 22.64 -10.39
C ASP A 4 -0.19 21.66 -10.37
N GLU A 5 -1.36 22.13 -10.78
CA GLU A 5 -2.60 21.36 -10.82
C GLU A 5 -2.59 20.20 -11.84
N THR A 6 -1.60 20.09 -12.71
CA THR A 6 -1.50 18.99 -13.69
C THR A 6 -0.96 17.71 -13.09
N ARG A 7 -0.48 17.77 -11.84
CA ARG A 7 0.16 16.65 -11.15
C ARG A 7 -0.80 15.87 -10.27
N ASP A 8 -0.74 14.54 -10.37
CA ASP A 8 -1.44 13.65 -9.46
C ASP A 8 -0.66 13.52 -8.14
N ILE A 9 -1.26 13.99 -7.05
CA ILE A 9 -0.68 13.94 -5.71
C ILE A 9 -0.50 12.50 -5.22
N LEU A 10 -1.43 11.59 -5.52
CA LEU A 10 -1.34 10.19 -5.11
C LEU A 10 -0.16 9.50 -5.81
N GLU A 11 0.09 9.85 -7.07
CA GLU A 11 1.26 9.37 -7.82
C GLU A 11 2.57 9.89 -7.21
N ILE A 12 2.61 11.15 -6.80
CA ILE A 12 3.78 11.74 -6.13
C ILE A 12 4.06 11.02 -4.81
N VAL A 13 3.03 10.82 -3.99
CA VAL A 13 3.14 10.10 -2.71
C VAL A 13 3.65 8.67 -2.95
N ARG A 14 3.08 7.97 -3.94
CA ARG A 14 3.52 6.63 -4.33
C ARG A 14 5.01 6.59 -4.67
N ARG A 15 5.51 7.55 -5.44
CA ARG A 15 6.93 7.65 -5.81
C ARG A 15 7.84 7.90 -4.60
N PHE A 16 7.43 8.75 -3.66
CA PHE A 16 8.20 8.92 -2.42
C PHE A 16 8.25 7.64 -1.61
N MET A 17 7.14 6.89 -1.55
CA MET A 17 7.11 5.63 -0.82
C MET A 17 8.00 4.57 -1.45
N HIS A 18 8.02 4.45 -2.79
CA HIS A 18 8.99 3.61 -3.49
C HIS A 18 10.43 3.98 -3.11
N PHE A 19 10.78 5.27 -3.19
CA PHE A 19 12.10 5.74 -2.78
C PHE A 19 12.45 5.35 -1.33
N PHE A 20 11.55 5.58 -0.37
CA PHE A 20 11.83 5.25 1.04
C PHE A 20 11.98 3.74 1.29
N VAL A 21 11.25 2.91 0.53
CA VAL A 21 11.37 1.45 0.61
C VAL A 21 12.68 0.98 -0.01
N GLU A 22 13.06 1.50 -1.18
CA GLU A 22 14.31 1.14 -1.86
C GLU A 22 15.56 1.61 -1.08
N GLU A 23 15.55 2.82 -0.52
CA GLU A 23 16.67 3.38 0.24
C GLU A 23 16.70 2.93 1.72
N SER A 24 15.76 2.08 2.13
CA SER A 24 15.76 1.55 3.49
C SER A 24 16.95 0.63 3.70
N CYS A 25 17.82 0.96 4.66
CA CYS A 25 18.92 0.07 5.08
C CYS A 25 18.46 -1.28 5.68
N GLY A 26 17.16 -1.44 5.96
CA GLY A 26 16.58 -2.70 6.43
C GLY A 26 16.88 -3.10 7.87
N ILE A 27 17.59 -2.29 8.67
CA ILE A 27 18.02 -2.73 10.02
C ILE A 27 16.87 -2.78 11.03
N CYS A 28 16.03 -1.74 11.10
CA CYS A 28 14.94 -1.70 12.08
C CYS A 28 13.62 -2.19 11.48
N THR A 29 12.92 -3.07 12.22
CA THR A 29 11.62 -3.65 11.82
C THR A 29 10.55 -2.63 11.42
N PRO A 30 10.29 -1.53 12.18
CA PRO A 30 9.25 -0.57 11.80
C PRO A 30 9.52 0.08 10.44
N CYS A 31 10.78 0.42 10.14
CA CYS A 31 11.14 0.99 8.84
C CYS A 31 11.11 -0.06 7.71
N ARG A 32 11.65 -1.26 7.95
CA ARG A 32 11.75 -2.32 6.93
C ARG A 32 10.38 -2.88 6.54
N ALA A 33 9.57 -3.27 7.52
CA ALA A 33 8.27 -3.89 7.28
C ALA A 33 7.16 -2.85 7.13
N GLY A 34 7.16 -1.82 8.01
CA GLY A 34 6.15 -0.76 7.97
C GLY A 34 6.22 0.06 6.68
N GLY A 35 7.43 0.37 6.19
CA GLY A 35 7.59 1.06 4.90
C GLY A 35 6.96 0.30 3.73
N VAL A 36 7.15 -1.02 3.67
CA VAL A 36 6.56 -1.89 2.64
C VAL A 36 5.04 -1.96 2.79
N ASP A 37 4.52 -2.09 4.01
CA ASP A 37 3.07 -2.13 4.23
C ASP A 37 2.41 -0.81 3.83
N MET A 38 3.00 0.32 4.22
CA MET A 38 2.53 1.66 3.82
C MET A 38 2.55 1.84 2.30
N LEU A 39 3.59 1.39 1.61
CA LEU A 39 3.62 1.41 0.14
C LEU A 39 2.48 0.57 -0.46
N ASN A 40 2.28 -0.66 0.03
CA ASN A 40 1.20 -1.53 -0.43
C ASN A 40 -0.20 -0.93 -0.20
N LYS A 41 -0.40 -0.18 0.89
CA LYS A 41 -1.64 0.57 1.13
C LYS A 41 -1.83 1.68 0.09
N ILE A 42 -0.79 2.46 -0.21
CA ILE A 42 -0.86 3.49 -1.25
C ILE A 42 -1.10 2.91 -2.64
N GLU A 43 -0.48 1.79 -3.00
CA GLU A 43 -0.79 1.09 -4.26
C GLU A 43 -2.27 0.67 -4.33
N ARG A 44 -2.85 0.25 -3.21
CA ARG A 44 -4.29 -0.05 -3.13
C ARG A 44 -5.16 1.20 -3.29
N VAL A 45 -4.76 2.33 -2.71
CA VAL A 45 -5.46 3.63 -2.88
C VAL A 45 -5.42 4.02 -4.37
N VAL A 46 -4.25 4.01 -5.00
CA VAL A 46 -4.10 4.37 -6.42
C VAL A 46 -4.94 3.45 -7.32
N ALA A 47 -5.00 2.16 -7.00
CA ALA A 47 -5.81 1.17 -7.70
C ALA A 47 -7.33 1.26 -7.41
N GLY A 48 -7.79 2.15 -6.52
CA GLY A 48 -9.20 2.27 -6.15
C GLY A 48 -9.74 1.07 -5.37
N ARG A 49 -8.87 0.36 -4.63
CA ARG A 49 -9.18 -0.86 -3.86
C ARG A 49 -8.93 -0.71 -2.34
N ALA A 50 -8.55 0.47 -1.88
CA ALA A 50 -8.35 0.72 -0.47
C ALA A 50 -9.67 0.79 0.30
N CYS A 51 -9.66 0.42 1.57
CA CYS A 51 -10.77 0.66 2.49
C CYS A 51 -10.39 1.68 3.57
N GLN A 52 -11.36 2.17 4.34
CA GLN A 52 -11.11 3.13 5.42
C GLN A 52 -10.07 2.62 6.41
N GLN A 53 -10.12 1.33 6.75
CA GLN A 53 -9.15 0.68 7.64
C GLN A 53 -7.71 0.84 7.14
N ASP A 54 -7.47 0.84 5.83
CA ASP A 54 -6.12 1.06 5.30
C ASP A 54 -5.59 2.47 5.63
N LEU A 55 -6.45 3.49 5.57
CA LEU A 55 -6.07 4.86 5.92
C LEU A 55 -5.87 5.01 7.44
N ASP A 56 -6.70 4.35 8.24
CA ASP A 56 -6.56 4.36 9.70
C ASP A 56 -5.26 3.68 10.13
N GLU A 57 -4.92 2.56 9.52
CA GLU A 57 -3.66 1.85 9.76
C GLU A 57 -2.44 2.66 9.28
N CYS A 58 -2.55 3.47 8.22
CA CYS A 58 -1.47 4.39 7.83
C CYS A 58 -1.10 5.36 8.98
N ASN A 59 -2.09 5.88 9.70
CA ASN A 59 -1.84 6.76 10.87
C ASN A 59 -1.13 6.00 12.00
N GLN A 60 -1.57 4.77 12.28
CA GLN A 60 -0.94 3.92 13.30
C GLN A 60 0.52 3.60 12.96
N TRP A 61 0.77 3.23 11.69
CA TRP A 61 2.13 2.98 11.20
C TRP A 61 3.00 4.23 11.27
N ALA A 62 2.47 5.39 10.89
CA ALA A 62 3.23 6.62 10.94
C ALA A 62 3.69 6.96 12.36
N GLU A 63 2.82 6.80 13.36
CA GLU A 63 3.19 7.01 14.76
C GLU A 63 4.24 6.00 15.23
N LEU A 64 4.03 4.71 14.91
CA LEU A 64 4.96 3.65 15.26
C LEU A 64 6.35 3.88 14.64
N MET A 65 6.40 4.18 13.34
CA MET A 65 7.64 4.45 12.62
C MET A 65 8.33 5.71 13.15
N ARG A 66 7.58 6.76 13.47
CA ARG A 66 8.13 8.00 14.05
C ARG A 66 8.80 7.75 15.40
N CYS A 67 8.18 6.96 16.26
CA CYS A 67 8.63 6.77 17.64
C CYS A 67 9.66 5.65 17.81
N THR A 68 9.69 4.65 16.90
CA THR A 68 10.49 3.43 17.10
C THR A 68 11.52 3.15 16.00
N SER A 69 11.56 3.95 14.94
CA SER A 69 12.63 3.82 13.93
C SER A 69 13.98 4.27 14.50
N ARG A 70 15.03 3.57 14.07
CA ARG A 70 16.39 3.81 14.56
C ARG A 70 17.00 5.12 14.06
N CYS A 71 16.64 5.58 12.86
CA CYS A 71 17.24 6.74 12.22
C CYS A 71 16.20 7.68 11.59
N GLY A 72 16.66 8.88 11.19
CA GLY A 72 15.84 9.93 10.61
C GLY A 72 15.01 9.46 9.41
N LEU A 73 15.59 8.66 8.51
CA LEU A 73 14.88 8.15 7.33
C LEU A 73 13.60 7.41 7.70
N GLY A 74 13.68 6.43 8.60
CA GLY A 74 12.51 5.68 9.07
C GLY A 74 11.49 6.55 9.80
N THR A 75 11.94 7.50 10.62
CA THR A 75 11.02 8.43 11.31
C THR A 75 10.27 9.37 10.37
N THR A 76 10.82 9.63 9.17
CA THR A 76 10.24 10.55 8.19
C THR A 76 9.51 9.86 7.05
N ALA A 77 9.75 8.56 6.82
CA ALA A 77 9.26 7.83 5.64
C ALA A 77 7.72 7.85 5.51
N ALA A 78 6.99 7.91 6.62
CA ALA A 78 5.52 7.96 6.60
C ALA A 78 4.95 9.36 6.29
N ARG A 79 5.75 10.43 6.37
CA ARG A 79 5.27 11.82 6.25
C ARG A 79 4.55 12.14 4.94
N PRO A 80 5.00 11.68 3.76
CA PRO A 80 4.31 11.97 2.51
C PRO A 80 2.85 11.54 2.56
N ILE A 81 2.56 10.36 3.15
CA ILE A 81 1.21 9.81 3.26
C ILE A 81 0.36 10.62 4.25
N ILE A 82 0.88 10.89 5.45
CA ILE A 82 0.08 11.55 6.49
C ILE A 82 -0.23 12.99 6.12
N THR A 83 0.76 13.69 5.55
CA THR A 83 0.56 15.09 5.12
C THR A 83 -0.40 15.20 3.95
N SER A 84 -0.37 14.27 3.00
CA SER A 84 -1.32 14.29 1.88
C SER A 84 -2.73 13.88 2.30
N ILE A 85 -2.89 12.94 3.24
CA ILE A 85 -4.21 12.61 3.81
C ILE A 85 -4.79 13.83 4.55
N ASP A 86 -3.99 14.54 5.35
CA ASP A 86 -4.41 15.74 6.08
C ASP A 86 -4.81 16.91 5.15
N LYS A 87 -4.07 17.10 4.05
CA LYS A 87 -4.27 18.25 3.15
C LYS A 87 -5.25 18.00 2.01
N PHE A 88 -5.40 16.75 1.58
CA PHE A 88 -6.23 16.37 0.43
C PHE A 88 -7.07 15.12 0.73
N PRO A 89 -7.86 15.10 1.83
CA PRO A 89 -8.63 13.92 2.23
C PRO A 89 -9.59 13.45 1.12
N GLU A 90 -10.15 14.38 0.35
CA GLU A 90 -11.07 14.10 -0.74
C GLU A 90 -10.48 13.20 -1.83
N LEU A 91 -9.17 13.28 -2.08
CA LEU A 91 -8.48 12.43 -3.06
C LEU A 91 -8.43 10.98 -2.61
N TYR A 92 -8.33 10.76 -1.30
CA TYR A 92 -8.31 9.42 -0.70
C TYR A 92 -9.71 8.85 -0.61
N GLU A 93 -10.67 9.64 -0.13
CA GLU A 93 -12.08 9.24 -0.02
C GLU A 93 -12.67 8.82 -1.36
N ALA A 94 -12.33 9.54 -2.45
CA ALA A 94 -12.75 9.20 -3.80
C ALA A 94 -12.22 7.85 -4.31
N LYS A 95 -11.17 7.31 -3.69
CA LYS A 95 -10.53 6.03 -4.05
C LYS A 95 -10.93 4.88 -3.13
N LEU A 96 -11.79 5.12 -2.14
CA LEU A 96 -12.24 4.08 -1.22
C LEU A 96 -13.23 3.14 -1.89
N SER A 97 -12.93 1.85 -1.81
CA SER A 97 -13.79 0.76 -2.27
C SER A 97 -14.73 0.33 -1.15
N LYS A 98 -15.99 0.09 -1.49
CA LYS A 98 -16.95 -0.59 -0.61
C LYS A 98 -16.79 -2.09 -0.78
N ALA A 99 -16.80 -2.83 0.33
CA ALA A 99 -16.78 -4.28 0.29
C ALA A 99 -18.00 -4.78 -0.51
N LYS A 100 -17.75 -5.52 -1.59
CA LYS A 100 -18.81 -6.07 -2.45
C LYS A 100 -19.36 -7.42 -1.94
N HIS A 101 -18.61 -8.12 -1.08
CA HIS A 101 -18.90 -9.46 -0.58
C HIS A 101 -18.36 -9.68 0.85
N THR A 102 -18.42 -10.91 1.36
CA THR A 102 -17.84 -11.36 2.65
C THR A 102 -16.31 -11.27 2.70
N LEU A 103 -15.65 -10.95 1.57
CA LEU A 103 -14.20 -10.82 1.46
C LEU A 103 -13.77 -9.39 1.78
N LEU A 104 -12.52 -9.25 2.22
CA LEU A 104 -11.89 -7.94 2.42
C LEU A 104 -11.91 -7.13 1.12
N ALA A 105 -12.19 -5.83 1.22
CA ALA A 105 -12.21 -4.93 0.05
C ALA A 105 -10.87 -4.89 -0.71
N SER A 106 -9.78 -5.19 -0.01
CA SER A 106 -8.42 -5.26 -0.56
C SER A 106 -8.11 -6.57 -1.28
N PHE A 107 -8.92 -7.61 -1.10
CA PHE A 107 -8.68 -8.94 -1.66
C PHE A 107 -9.38 -9.12 -3.01
N ASP A 108 -8.59 -9.42 -4.04
CA ASP A 108 -9.06 -9.68 -5.39
C ASP A 108 -9.10 -11.20 -5.64
N LEU A 109 -10.31 -11.76 -5.63
CA LEU A 109 -10.53 -13.18 -5.79
C LEU A 109 -10.17 -13.67 -7.20
N GLU A 110 -10.51 -12.90 -8.24
CA GLU A 110 -10.26 -13.30 -9.62
C GLU A 110 -8.76 -13.36 -9.89
N LYS A 111 -8.01 -12.35 -9.41
CA LYS A 111 -6.55 -12.35 -9.47
C LYS A 111 -5.94 -13.50 -8.66
N ALA A 112 -6.48 -13.81 -7.49
CA ALA A 112 -6.00 -14.94 -6.69
C ALA A 112 -6.24 -16.30 -7.39
N MET A 113 -7.27 -16.41 -8.23
CA MET A 113 -7.65 -17.63 -8.93
C MET A 113 -7.14 -17.74 -10.37
N SER A 114 -6.50 -16.71 -10.93
CA SER A 114 -6.17 -16.63 -12.37
C SER A 114 -5.24 -17.74 -12.88
N GLY A 115 -4.51 -18.44 -12.01
CA GLY A 115 -3.65 -19.58 -12.35
C GLY A 115 -4.24 -20.96 -12.01
N HIS A 116 -5.40 -21.02 -11.35
CA HIS A 116 -5.96 -22.28 -10.83
C HIS A 116 -6.24 -23.28 -11.96
N ALA A 117 -6.84 -22.83 -13.06
CA ALA A 117 -7.25 -23.70 -14.15
C ALA A 117 -6.07 -24.42 -14.83
N GLU A 118 -4.94 -23.70 -14.98
CA GLU A 118 -3.73 -24.24 -15.61
C GLU A 118 -3.02 -25.24 -14.69
N VAL A 119 -2.88 -24.89 -13.40
CA VAL A 119 -2.32 -25.79 -12.38
C VAL A 119 -3.15 -27.06 -12.24
N PHE A 120 -4.49 -26.93 -12.19
CA PHE A 120 -5.41 -28.05 -12.10
C PHE A 120 -5.28 -28.98 -13.31
N LYS A 121 -5.18 -28.43 -14.52
CA LYS A 121 -4.98 -29.22 -15.74
C LYS A 121 -3.67 -30.01 -15.70
N ASN A 122 -2.58 -29.39 -15.27
CA ASN A 122 -1.28 -30.06 -15.16
C ASN A 122 -1.30 -31.21 -14.12
N LEU A 123 -1.92 -30.98 -12.96
CA LEU A 123 -2.11 -32.01 -11.94
C LEU A 123 -2.94 -33.21 -12.43
N VAL A 124 -4.02 -32.96 -13.16
CA VAL A 124 -4.87 -34.04 -13.69
C VAL A 124 -4.14 -34.87 -14.76
N GLU A 125 -3.32 -34.22 -15.60
CA GLU A 125 -2.48 -34.91 -16.59
C GLU A 125 -1.34 -35.73 -15.94
N GLU A 126 -0.73 -35.24 -14.85
CA GLU A 126 0.28 -35.98 -14.10
C GLU A 126 -0.28 -37.24 -13.43
N VAL A 127 -1.48 -37.18 -12.85
CA VAL A 127 -2.12 -38.33 -12.18
C VAL A 127 -2.61 -39.40 -13.18
N ARG A 128 -2.76 -39.05 -14.46
CA ARG A 128 -3.18 -39.99 -15.51
C ARG A 128 -2.03 -40.80 -16.13
N LYS A 129 -0.78 -40.46 -15.83
CA LYS A 129 0.41 -41.25 -16.19
C LYS A 129 0.73 -42.28 -15.12
#